data_AF-A0A7X3F1B3-F1
#
_entry.id   AF-A0A7X3F1B3-F1
#
_cell.length_a   1.000
_cell.length_b   1.000
_cell.length_c   1.000
_cell.angle_alpha   90.00
_cell.angle_beta   90.00
_cell.angle_gamma   90.00
#
_symmetry.space_group_name_H-M   'P 1'
#
loop_
_entity.id
_entity.type
_entity.pdbx_description
1 polymer ?
#
loop_
_entity_poly.entity_id
_entity_poly.type
_entity_poly.pdbx_seq_one_letter_code
_entity_poly.pdbx_strand_id
1 'polypeptide(L)'
;MNTETNESFFETWINDESEMDLDDLPSWELRALAKDLIKKNSDDLLQNLRAPNLETLRNMACASLMLSEGRVTRKYSGKMFGLAFDALENLINAHPNISTELLTTVGVFIGASQAVIAGNTAERHKNFSARINPLAEKNAKASERSERARSIASAIWAADSEHEYRLSDMATEVKDILEREGAQNLPQIERIKEWIKQVAPEYARRPGRGKSPRT
;
A
#
# COMPACT_ATOMS: atom_id res chain seq x y z
N MET A 1 11.06 13.37 -43.57
CA MET A 1 9.83 14.08 -43.16
C MET A 1 8.90 13.00 -42.63
N ASN A 2 8.93 12.75 -41.32
CA ASN A 2 8.04 11.87 -40.58
C ASN A 2 8.08 12.37 -39.14
N THR A 3 7.21 13.32 -38.83
CA THR A 3 6.92 13.74 -37.47
C THR A 3 5.78 12.84 -37.01
N GLU A 4 6.15 11.74 -36.34
CA GLU A 4 5.19 10.98 -35.55
C GLU A 4 4.49 11.96 -34.59
N THR A 5 3.17 11.91 -34.64
CA THR A 5 2.24 12.67 -33.81
C THR A 5 2.51 12.34 -32.34
N ASN A 6 3.32 13.19 -31.69
CA ASN A 6 3.35 13.31 -30.24
C ASN A 6 1.99 13.85 -29.78
N GLU A 7 0.98 12.98 -29.66
CA GLU A 7 -0.13 13.26 -28.77
C GLU A 7 0.46 13.45 -27.37
N SER A 8 0.30 14.66 -26.85
CA SER A 8 0.71 15.03 -25.50
C SER A 8 0.04 14.07 -24.52
N PHE A 9 0.82 13.36 -23.70
CA PHE A 9 0.34 12.44 -22.66
C PHE A 9 -0.77 13.06 -21.78
N PHE A 10 -0.75 14.38 -21.64
CA PHE A 10 -1.75 15.17 -20.94
C PHE A 10 -3.09 15.29 -21.70
N GLU A 11 -3.07 15.43 -23.03
CA GLU A 11 -4.26 15.49 -23.90
C GLU A 11 -4.97 14.14 -23.98
N THR A 12 -4.17 13.06 -24.08
CA THR A 12 -4.67 11.69 -23.93
C THR A 12 -5.38 11.56 -22.57
N TRP A 13 -4.77 12.01 -21.48
CA TRP A 13 -5.31 11.85 -20.12
C TRP A 13 -6.51 12.74 -19.75
N ILE A 14 -6.71 13.89 -20.41
CA ILE A 14 -7.85 14.80 -20.16
C ILE A 14 -9.09 14.47 -21.00
N ASN A 15 -8.91 13.89 -22.19
CA ASN A 15 -10.04 13.45 -23.00
C ASN A 15 -10.68 12.21 -22.36
N ASP A 16 -12.01 12.23 -22.18
CA ASP A 16 -12.84 11.14 -21.63
C ASP A 16 -12.73 9.82 -22.48
N GLU A 17 -11.93 9.80 -23.56
CA GLU A 17 -11.78 8.71 -24.53
C GLU A 17 -10.41 7.98 -24.49
N SER A 18 -9.43 8.34 -23.66
CA SER A 18 -8.17 7.57 -23.63
C SER A 18 -8.28 6.26 -22.85
N GLU A 19 -7.88 5.18 -23.51
CA GLU A 19 -7.91 3.79 -23.00
C GLU A 19 -6.86 3.49 -21.93
N MET A 20 -6.08 4.47 -21.46
CA MET A 20 -5.11 4.25 -20.39
C MET A 20 -5.71 4.69 -19.05
N ASP A 21 -6.55 3.83 -18.48
CA ASP A 21 -7.12 4.01 -17.16
C ASP A 21 -5.99 3.87 -16.12
N LEU A 22 -5.45 4.99 -15.62
CA LEU A 22 -4.45 4.96 -14.53
C LEU A 22 -5.01 4.30 -13.26
N ASP A 23 -6.30 3.99 -13.21
CA ASP A 23 -6.87 3.15 -12.15
C ASP A 23 -6.53 1.65 -12.29
N ASP A 24 -5.96 1.22 -13.42
CA ASP A 24 -5.42 -0.14 -13.61
C ASP A 24 -4.00 -0.31 -13.04
N LEU A 25 -3.26 0.79 -12.85
CA LEU A 25 -1.93 0.75 -12.25
C LEU A 25 -2.03 0.72 -10.72
N PRO A 26 -1.32 -0.21 -10.05
CA PRO A 26 -1.26 -0.22 -8.60
C PRO A 26 -0.74 1.12 -8.05
N SER A 27 -1.36 1.60 -6.97
CA SER A 27 -1.01 2.90 -6.35
C SER A 27 0.45 3.06 -5.92
N TRP A 28 1.24 1.99 -5.83
CA TRP A 28 2.67 2.06 -5.52
C TRP A 28 3.51 2.38 -6.77
N GLU A 29 3.10 1.90 -7.94
CA GLU A 29 3.77 2.10 -9.22
C GLU A 29 3.58 3.54 -9.71
N LEU A 30 2.34 4.06 -9.62
CA LEU A 30 2.04 5.47 -9.90
C LEU A 30 2.86 6.42 -9.02
N ARG A 31 3.05 6.07 -7.74
CA ARG A 31 3.83 6.88 -6.80
C ARG A 31 5.33 6.83 -7.12
N ALA A 32 5.86 5.69 -7.56
CA ALA A 32 7.25 5.57 -8.00
C ALA A 32 7.50 6.44 -9.24
N LEU A 33 6.64 6.32 -10.25
CA LEU A 33 6.71 7.13 -11.47
C LEU A 33 6.61 8.63 -11.17
N ALA A 34 5.66 9.03 -10.31
CA ALA A 34 5.49 10.42 -9.91
C ALA A 34 6.74 10.97 -9.20
N LYS A 35 7.37 10.18 -8.32
CA LYS A 35 8.58 10.59 -7.61
C LYS A 35 9.74 10.85 -8.56
N ASP A 36 9.95 9.97 -9.53
CA ASP A 36 11.03 10.10 -10.50
C ASP A 36 10.81 11.32 -11.41
N LEU A 37 9.57 11.55 -11.85
CA LEU A 37 9.19 12.74 -12.61
C LEU A 37 9.40 14.03 -11.82
N ILE A 38 8.95 14.08 -10.56
CA ILE A 38 9.12 15.27 -9.69
C ILE A 38 10.59 15.57 -9.49
N LYS A 39 11.42 14.54 -9.22
CA LYS A 39 12.86 14.73 -9.04
C LYS A 39 13.50 15.30 -10.30
N LYS A 40 13.25 14.67 -11.45
CA LYS A 40 13.78 15.13 -12.75
C LYS A 40 13.40 16.59 -13.03
N ASN A 41 12.12 16.92 -12.90
CA ASN A 41 11.62 18.27 -13.18
C ASN A 41 12.17 19.31 -12.20
N SER A 42 12.33 18.95 -10.92
CA SER A 42 12.91 19.83 -9.91
C SER A 42 14.39 20.10 -10.16
N ASP A 43 15.15 19.07 -10.54
CA ASP A 43 16.57 19.20 -10.88
C ASP A 43 16.74 20.11 -12.12
N ASP A 44 15.90 19.94 -13.14
CA ASP A 44 15.93 20.77 -14.35
C ASP A 44 15.59 22.25 -14.08
N LEU A 45 14.63 22.53 -13.19
CA LEU A 45 14.23 23.88 -12.81
C LEU A 45 15.25 24.57 -11.89
N LEU A 46 15.73 23.87 -10.87
CA LEU A 46 16.52 24.47 -9.79
C LEU A 46 18.03 24.43 -10.05
N GLN A 47 18.54 23.38 -10.71
CA GLN A 47 19.98 23.19 -10.90
C GLN A 47 20.43 23.63 -12.29
N ASN A 48 19.63 23.32 -13.32
CA ASN A 48 19.99 23.62 -14.70
C ASN A 48 19.51 25.01 -15.16
N LEU A 49 18.72 25.71 -14.34
CA LEU A 49 18.11 27.03 -14.63
C LEU A 49 17.50 27.12 -16.04
N ARG A 50 17.03 25.99 -16.54
CA ARG A 50 16.46 25.92 -17.88
C ARG A 50 15.00 26.34 -17.76
N ALA A 51 14.64 27.41 -18.47
CA ALA A 51 13.25 27.81 -18.54
C ALA A 51 12.41 26.62 -19.02
N PRO A 52 11.39 26.20 -18.25
CA PRO A 52 10.54 25.08 -18.64
C PRO A 52 9.77 25.48 -19.90
N ASN A 53 9.45 24.51 -20.75
CA ASN A 53 8.47 24.70 -21.80
C ASN A 53 7.08 24.23 -21.33
N LEU A 54 6.04 24.52 -22.12
CA LEU A 54 4.67 24.17 -21.76
C LEU A 54 4.48 22.66 -21.54
N GLU A 55 5.15 21.83 -22.32
CA GLU A 55 5.15 20.36 -22.17
C GLU A 55 5.75 19.93 -20.83
N THR A 56 6.86 20.54 -20.41
CA THR A 56 7.49 20.30 -19.11
C THR A 56 6.50 20.60 -17.98
N LEU A 57 5.77 21.71 -18.07
CA LEU A 57 4.77 22.07 -17.06
C LEU A 57 3.58 21.08 -17.05
N ARG A 58 3.13 20.61 -18.22
CA ARG A 58 2.10 19.56 -18.32
C ARG A 58 2.56 18.26 -17.66
N ASN A 59 3.79 17.83 -17.91
CA ASN A 59 4.39 16.66 -17.28
C ASN A 59 4.49 16.80 -15.75
N MET A 60 4.81 18.00 -15.27
CA MET A 60 4.76 18.30 -13.84
C MET A 60 3.32 18.16 -13.31
N ALA A 61 2.33 18.79 -13.93
CA ALA A 61 0.94 18.64 -13.50
C ALA A 61 0.49 17.16 -13.43
N CYS A 62 0.83 16.35 -14.44
CA CYS A 62 0.58 14.90 -14.43
C CYS A 62 1.18 14.20 -13.20
N ALA A 63 2.46 14.45 -12.89
CA ALA A 63 3.12 13.85 -11.74
C ALA A 63 2.44 14.23 -10.41
N SER A 64 1.92 15.46 -10.29
CA SER A 64 1.13 15.89 -9.13
C SER A 64 -0.17 15.10 -8.99
N LEU A 65 -0.82 14.82 -10.12
CA LEU A 65 -2.12 14.14 -10.17
C LEU A 65 -2.01 12.65 -9.91
N MET A 66 -0.89 12.03 -10.30
CA MET A 66 -0.53 10.64 -9.93
C MET A 66 -0.40 10.46 -8.41
N LEU A 67 -0.03 11.51 -7.66
CA LEU A 67 0.02 11.49 -6.20
C LEU A 67 -1.35 11.67 -5.53
N SER A 68 -2.39 12.03 -6.28
CA SER A 68 -3.74 12.20 -5.74
C SER A 68 -4.40 10.86 -5.47
N GLU A 69 -4.78 10.62 -4.21
CA GLU A 69 -5.42 9.37 -3.77
C GLU A 69 -6.94 9.35 -4.07
N GLY A 70 -7.56 10.51 -4.29
CA GLY A 70 -9.01 10.63 -4.50
C GLY A 70 -9.36 10.81 -5.98
N ARG A 71 -10.13 9.87 -6.57
CA ARG A 71 -10.56 9.92 -7.98
C ARG A 71 -11.29 11.22 -8.33
N VAL A 72 -12.21 11.67 -7.47
CA VAL A 72 -12.99 12.91 -7.68
C VAL A 72 -12.07 14.14 -7.68
N THR A 73 -11.20 14.25 -6.67
CA THR A 73 -10.23 15.35 -6.57
C THR A 73 -9.27 15.33 -7.75
N ARG A 74 -8.80 14.16 -8.18
CA ARG A 74 -7.93 13.99 -9.34
C ARG A 74 -8.60 14.50 -10.63
N LYS A 75 -9.84 14.09 -10.93
CA LYS A 75 -10.59 14.55 -12.11
C LYS A 75 -10.84 16.06 -12.08
N TYR A 76 -11.21 16.60 -10.92
CA TYR A 76 -11.41 18.03 -10.75
C TYR A 76 -10.11 18.83 -10.96
N SER A 77 -9.00 18.40 -10.36
CA SER A 77 -7.69 19.03 -10.53
C SER A 77 -7.19 18.93 -11.98
N GLY A 78 -7.40 17.81 -12.67
CA GLY A 78 -7.06 17.67 -14.09
C GLY A 78 -7.75 18.71 -14.97
N LYS A 79 -9.07 18.92 -14.79
CA LYS A 79 -9.83 19.97 -15.49
C LYS A 79 -9.30 21.38 -15.20
N MET A 80 -8.96 21.66 -13.95
CA MET A 80 -8.38 22.95 -13.56
C MET A 80 -7.01 23.18 -14.21
N PHE A 81 -6.17 22.15 -14.31
CA PHE A 81 -4.90 22.23 -15.02
C PHE A 81 -5.09 22.47 -16.52
N GLY A 82 -6.05 21.78 -17.17
CA GLY A 82 -6.36 22.00 -18.58
C GLY A 82 -6.70 23.46 -18.87
N LEU A 83 -7.66 24.03 -18.14
CA LEU A 83 -8.04 25.44 -18.26
C LEU A 83 -6.86 26.40 -18.01
N ALA A 84 -6.00 26.09 -17.04
CA ALA A 84 -4.83 26.90 -16.76
C ALA A 84 -3.77 26.85 -17.87
N PHE A 85 -3.57 25.68 -18.48
CA PHE A 85 -2.63 25.54 -19.60
C PHE A 85 -3.13 26.21 -20.87
N ASP A 86 -4.43 26.11 -21.18
CA ASP A 86 -5.02 26.84 -22.31
C ASP A 86 -4.84 28.36 -22.14
N ALA A 87 -5.08 28.87 -20.93
CA ALA A 87 -4.86 30.28 -20.61
C ALA A 87 -3.37 30.68 -20.72
N LEU A 88 -2.47 29.84 -20.22
CA LEU A 88 -1.02 30.08 -20.28
C LEU A 88 -0.51 30.06 -21.72
N GLU A 89 -0.96 29.12 -22.55
CA GLU A 89 -0.60 29.03 -23.97
C GLU A 89 -1.05 30.28 -24.73
N ASN A 90 -2.28 30.75 -24.49
CA ASN A 90 -2.77 32.00 -25.05
C ASN A 90 -1.94 33.21 -24.61
N LEU A 91 -1.54 33.29 -23.33
CA LEU A 91 -0.70 34.37 -22.82
C LEU A 91 0.71 34.36 -23.43
N ILE A 92 1.31 33.19 -23.60
CA ILE A 92 2.62 33.02 -24.24
C ILE A 92 2.56 33.49 -25.70
N ASN A 93 1.51 33.12 -26.42
CA ASN A 93 1.31 33.50 -27.82
C ASN A 93 1.05 35.01 -27.98
N ALA A 94 0.28 35.62 -27.06
CA ALA A 94 -0.01 37.05 -27.08
C ALA A 94 1.18 37.92 -26.62
N HIS A 95 2.02 37.38 -25.73
CA HIS A 95 3.12 38.11 -25.11
C HIS A 95 4.43 37.32 -25.13
N PRO A 96 5.00 37.05 -26.32
CA PRO A 96 6.19 36.21 -26.47
C PRO A 96 7.42 36.78 -25.75
N ASN A 97 7.48 38.10 -25.56
CA ASN A 97 8.55 38.81 -24.87
C ASN A 97 8.66 38.51 -23.37
N ILE A 98 7.62 37.94 -22.74
CA ILE A 98 7.62 37.54 -21.32
C ILE A 98 7.38 36.03 -21.14
N SER A 99 7.37 35.27 -22.23
CA SER A 99 7.06 33.83 -22.22
C SER A 99 7.98 33.05 -21.29
N THR A 100 9.25 33.40 -21.26
CA THR A 100 10.27 32.75 -20.41
C THR A 100 10.01 33.02 -18.93
N GLU A 101 9.74 34.28 -18.55
CA GLU A 101 9.40 34.61 -17.16
C GLU A 101 8.08 33.95 -16.73
N LEU A 102 7.07 33.93 -17.60
CA LEU A 102 5.78 33.28 -17.32
C LEU A 102 5.96 31.78 -17.07
N LEU A 103 6.60 31.08 -18.00
CA LEU A 103 6.84 29.63 -17.90
C LEU A 103 7.67 29.28 -16.67
N THR A 104 8.73 30.05 -16.40
CA THR A 104 9.60 29.83 -15.22
C THR A 104 8.82 30.05 -13.93
N THR A 105 8.03 31.12 -13.84
CA THR A 105 7.23 31.43 -12.65
C THR A 105 6.23 30.32 -12.37
N VAL A 106 5.47 29.89 -13.38
CA VAL A 106 4.50 28.80 -13.25
C VAL A 106 5.22 27.49 -12.87
N GLY A 107 6.35 27.20 -13.50
CA GLY A 107 7.17 26.02 -13.18
C GLY A 107 7.62 25.97 -11.73
N VAL A 108 8.10 27.09 -11.18
CA VAL A 108 8.50 27.17 -9.77
C VAL A 108 7.32 26.93 -8.83
N PHE A 109 6.14 27.50 -9.10
CA PHE A 109 4.95 27.26 -8.27
C PHE A 109 4.49 25.80 -8.31
N ILE A 110 4.45 25.18 -9.50
CA ILE A 110 4.09 23.76 -9.62
C ILE A 110 5.14 22.90 -8.91
N GLY A 111 6.43 23.13 -9.13
CA GLY A 111 7.52 22.38 -8.50
C GLY A 111 7.50 22.48 -6.96
N ALA A 112 7.29 23.68 -6.42
CA ALA A 112 7.16 23.87 -4.98
C ALA A 112 5.95 23.11 -4.40
N SER A 113 4.80 23.17 -5.08
CA SER A 113 3.61 22.42 -4.65
C SER A 113 3.84 20.90 -4.67
N GLN A 114 4.55 20.40 -5.68
CA GLN A 114 4.93 18.99 -5.79
C GLN A 114 5.84 18.53 -4.67
N ALA A 115 6.87 19.31 -4.34
CA ALA A 115 7.80 18.97 -3.26
C ALA A 115 7.06 18.81 -1.92
N VAL A 116 6.10 19.70 -1.64
CA VAL A 116 5.25 19.62 -0.44
C VAL A 116 4.37 18.37 -0.45
N ILE A 117 3.69 18.08 -1.58
CA ILE A 117 2.82 16.91 -1.70
C ILE A 117 3.63 15.62 -1.57
N ALA A 118 4.75 15.50 -2.28
CA ALA A 118 5.61 14.32 -2.25
C ALA A 118 6.18 14.07 -0.85
N GLY A 119 6.64 15.11 -0.15
CA GLY A 119 7.12 15.01 1.22
C GLY A 119 6.05 14.51 2.18
N ASN A 120 4.84 15.08 2.11
CA ASN A 120 3.71 14.66 2.95
C ASN A 120 3.26 13.21 2.66
N THR A 121 3.21 12.82 1.39
CA THR A 121 2.84 11.47 0.98
C THR A 121 3.90 10.45 1.44
N ALA A 122 5.20 10.76 1.29
CA ALA A 122 6.29 9.90 1.74
C ALA A 122 6.25 9.68 3.27
N GLU A 123 6.03 10.74 4.05
CA GLU A 123 5.92 10.62 5.51
C GLU A 123 4.66 9.86 5.94
N ARG A 124 3.52 10.02 5.26
CA ARG A 124 2.33 9.20 5.50
C ARG A 124 2.60 7.71 5.26
N HIS A 125 3.29 7.38 4.17
CA HIS A 125 3.69 5.99 3.87
C HIS A 125 4.62 5.43 4.93
N LYS A 126 5.68 6.15 5.29
CA LYS A 126 6.61 5.75 6.34
C LYS A 126 5.89 5.48 7.66
N ASN A 127 4.97 6.36 8.05
CA ASN A 127 4.16 6.20 9.25
C ASN A 127 3.19 5.01 9.18
N PHE A 128 2.59 4.76 8.01
CA PHE A 128 1.74 3.59 7.79
C PHE A 128 2.54 2.29 7.85
N SER A 129 3.65 2.20 7.11
CA SER A 129 4.55 1.04 7.14
C SER A 129 5.11 0.78 8.54
N ALA A 130 5.50 1.83 9.27
CA ALA A 130 5.96 1.69 10.66
C ALA A 130 4.88 1.13 11.60
N ARG A 131 3.59 1.39 11.33
CA ARG A 131 2.47 0.80 12.09
C ARG A 131 2.19 -0.65 11.68
N ILE A 132 2.27 -0.96 10.39
CA ILE A 132 1.90 -2.28 9.85
C ILE A 132 3.02 -3.32 10.06
N ASN A 133 4.29 -2.96 9.88
CA ASN A 133 5.40 -3.92 9.94
C ASN A 133 5.48 -4.68 11.28
N PRO A 134 5.39 -4.02 12.45
CA PRO A 134 5.39 -4.72 13.73
C PRO A 134 4.17 -5.63 13.91
N LEU A 135 3.02 -5.27 13.34
CA LEU A 135 1.82 -6.11 13.37
C LEU A 135 1.96 -7.32 12.45
N ALA A 136 2.53 -7.15 11.26
CA ALA A 136 2.80 -8.22 10.32
C ALA A 136 3.80 -9.24 10.89
N GLU A 137 4.89 -8.78 11.51
CA GLU A 137 5.86 -9.66 12.17
C GLU A 137 5.25 -10.41 13.37
N LYS A 138 4.44 -9.73 14.19
CA LYS A 138 3.72 -10.37 15.30
C LYS A 138 2.73 -11.41 14.80
N ASN A 139 1.99 -11.11 13.73
CA ASN A 139 1.04 -12.03 13.13
C ASN A 139 1.73 -13.24 12.48
N ALA A 140 2.88 -13.05 11.82
CA ALA A 140 3.67 -14.15 11.26
C ALA A 140 4.16 -15.11 12.35
N LYS A 141 4.74 -14.58 13.44
CA LYS A 141 5.17 -15.40 14.59
C LYS A 141 3.99 -16.11 15.26
N ALA A 142 2.83 -15.46 15.38
CA ALA A 142 1.63 -16.10 15.91
C ALA A 142 1.13 -17.21 14.98
N SER A 143 1.19 -17.01 13.66
CA SER A 143 0.81 -18.00 12.66
C SER A 143 1.72 -19.23 12.71
N GLU A 144 3.04 -19.04 12.74
CA GLU A 144 4.03 -20.11 12.87
C GLU A 144 3.80 -20.97 14.12
N ARG A 145 3.56 -20.32 15.26
CA ARG A 145 3.23 -21.02 16.52
C ARG A 145 1.93 -21.80 16.42
N SER A 146 0.91 -21.24 15.77
CA SER A 146 -0.38 -21.93 15.57
C SER A 146 -0.25 -23.15 14.66
N GLU A 147 0.62 -23.09 13.64
CA GLU A 147 0.92 -24.20 12.74
C GLU A 147 1.70 -25.29 13.48
N ARG A 148 2.71 -24.91 14.25
CA ARG A 148 3.47 -25.83 15.10
C ARG A 148 2.57 -26.52 16.12
N ALA A 149 1.69 -25.77 16.78
CA ALA A 149 0.69 -26.31 17.69
C ALA A 149 -0.21 -27.38 17.03
N ARG A 150 -0.70 -27.11 15.80
CA ARG A 150 -1.50 -28.06 15.02
C ARG A 150 -0.71 -29.31 14.63
N SER A 151 0.57 -29.15 14.28
CA SER A 151 1.45 -30.28 13.96
C SER A 151 1.68 -31.19 15.16
N ILE A 152 1.98 -30.62 16.33
CA ILE A 152 2.16 -31.37 17.59
C ILE A 152 0.87 -32.09 17.96
N ALA A 153 -0.26 -31.38 17.96
CA ALA A 153 -1.56 -31.96 18.32
C ALA A 153 -1.95 -33.12 17.40
N SER A 154 -1.75 -32.95 16.08
CA SER A 154 -2.01 -34.01 15.10
C SER A 154 -1.17 -35.25 15.36
N ALA A 155 0.13 -35.07 15.68
CA ALA A 155 1.03 -36.19 15.95
C ALA A 155 0.62 -36.96 17.22
N ILE A 156 0.26 -36.25 18.29
CA ILE A 156 -0.15 -36.90 19.55
C ILE A 156 -1.50 -37.60 19.36
N TRP A 157 -2.49 -36.96 18.75
CA TRP A 157 -3.79 -37.60 18.51
C TRP A 157 -3.72 -38.79 17.56
N ALA A 158 -2.80 -38.78 16.59
CA ALA A 158 -2.58 -39.94 15.72
C ALA A 158 -2.00 -41.14 16.49
N ALA A 159 -1.25 -40.90 17.56
CA ALA A 159 -0.71 -41.92 18.44
C ALA A 159 -1.66 -42.32 19.59
N ASP A 160 -2.72 -41.53 19.84
CA ASP A 160 -3.71 -41.75 20.90
C ASP A 160 -4.76 -42.81 20.51
N SER A 161 -4.34 -44.07 20.48
CA SER A 161 -5.22 -45.21 20.18
C SER A 161 -6.29 -45.46 21.25
N GLU A 162 -6.08 -44.97 22.48
CA GLU A 162 -6.99 -45.14 23.61
C GLU A 162 -8.01 -43.99 23.75
N HIS A 163 -7.90 -42.97 22.89
CA HIS A 163 -8.76 -41.77 22.87
C HIS A 163 -8.77 -41.02 24.22
N GLU A 164 -7.61 -40.96 24.87
CA GLU A 164 -7.44 -40.35 26.20
C GLU A 164 -7.46 -38.83 26.13
N TYR A 165 -6.91 -38.22 25.07
CA TYR A 165 -6.66 -36.79 25.02
C TYR A 165 -7.87 -36.00 24.48
N ARG A 166 -8.60 -35.36 25.39
CA ARG A 166 -9.63 -34.37 25.02
C ARG A 166 -8.97 -33.05 24.61
N LEU A 167 -9.75 -32.18 23.96
CA LEU A 167 -9.27 -30.89 23.46
C LEU A 167 -8.60 -30.02 24.53
N SER A 168 -9.09 -30.05 25.78
CA SER A 168 -8.47 -29.28 26.88
C SER A 168 -7.12 -29.88 27.31
N ASP A 169 -7.02 -31.21 27.39
CA ASP A 169 -5.81 -31.90 27.83
C ASP A 169 -4.72 -31.76 26.75
N MET A 170 -5.09 -31.94 25.49
CA MET A 170 -4.20 -31.72 24.36
C MET A 170 -3.66 -30.29 24.29
N ALA A 171 -4.46 -29.29 24.63
CA ALA A 171 -3.99 -27.90 24.62
C ALA A 171 -2.95 -27.62 25.71
N THR A 172 -3.03 -28.31 26.85
CA THR A 172 -2.00 -28.25 27.91
C THR A 172 -0.72 -28.91 27.43
N GLU A 173 -0.79 -30.13 26.88
CA GLU A 173 0.38 -30.85 26.35
C GLU A 173 1.09 -30.08 25.23
N VAL A 174 0.31 -29.54 24.28
CA VAL A 174 0.85 -28.72 23.18
C VAL A 174 1.54 -27.47 23.72
N LYS A 175 0.98 -26.82 24.75
CA LYS A 175 1.61 -25.66 25.38
C LYS A 175 2.94 -26.03 26.01
N ASP A 176 2.98 -27.09 26.79
CA ASP A 176 4.19 -27.53 27.49
C ASP A 176 5.30 -27.96 26.52
N ILE A 177 4.94 -28.53 25.36
CA ILE A 177 5.90 -28.86 24.30
C ILE A 177 6.43 -27.59 23.63
N LEU A 178 5.55 -26.64 23.29
CA LEU A 178 5.98 -25.37 22.70
C LEU A 178 6.91 -24.57 23.64
N GLU A 179 6.65 -24.59 24.96
CA GLU A 179 7.55 -23.97 25.94
C GLU A 179 8.90 -24.66 26.00
N ARG A 180 8.93 -26.01 25.95
CA ARG A 180 10.17 -26.80 25.87
C ARG A 180 10.96 -26.56 24.59
N GLU A 181 10.29 -26.28 23.48
CA GLU A 181 10.89 -25.87 22.20
C GLU A 181 11.41 -24.41 22.21
N GLY A 182 11.21 -23.67 23.31
CA GLY A 182 11.71 -22.31 23.50
C GLY A 182 10.74 -21.22 23.04
N ALA A 183 9.48 -21.54 22.75
CA ALA A 183 8.49 -20.54 22.40
C ALA A 183 8.14 -19.65 23.61
N GLN A 184 8.41 -18.35 23.51
CA GLN A 184 8.10 -17.37 24.55
C GLN A 184 6.78 -16.63 24.29
N ASN A 185 6.12 -16.18 25.37
CA ASN A 185 4.85 -15.45 25.34
C ASN A 185 3.74 -16.23 24.61
N LEU A 186 3.52 -17.49 25.01
CA LEU A 186 2.40 -18.28 24.52
C LEU A 186 1.07 -17.76 25.09
N PRO A 187 -0.04 -17.86 24.32
CA PRO A 187 -1.34 -17.42 24.78
C PRO A 187 -1.94 -18.39 25.81
N GLN A 188 -3.08 -18.01 26.39
CA GLN A 188 -3.84 -18.85 27.31
C GLN A 188 -4.33 -20.14 26.62
N ILE A 189 -4.61 -21.17 27.43
CA ILE A 189 -5.01 -22.51 26.97
C ILE A 189 -6.24 -22.43 26.06
N GLU A 190 -7.20 -21.57 26.35
CA GLU A 190 -8.41 -21.33 25.55
C GLU A 190 -8.07 -20.96 24.11
N ARG A 191 -7.05 -20.13 23.90
CA ARG A 191 -6.60 -19.74 22.56
C ARG A 191 -5.84 -20.86 21.86
N ILE A 192 -5.05 -21.64 22.60
CA ILE A 192 -4.38 -22.83 22.05
C ILE A 192 -5.41 -23.88 21.62
N LYS A 193 -6.49 -24.06 22.38
CA LYS A 193 -7.63 -24.91 22.01
C LYS A 193 -8.22 -24.50 20.66
N GLU A 194 -8.38 -23.19 20.42
CA GLU A 194 -8.86 -22.70 19.12
C GLU A 194 -7.91 -23.03 17.98
N TRP A 195 -6.59 -22.94 18.18
CA TRP A 195 -5.59 -23.31 17.17
C TRP A 195 -5.69 -24.78 16.77
N ILE A 196 -5.79 -25.68 17.75
CA ILE A 196 -5.74 -27.13 17.50
C ILE A 196 -7.10 -27.74 17.18
N LYS A 197 -8.22 -27.04 17.45
CA LYS A 197 -9.59 -27.54 17.20
C LYS A 197 -9.80 -28.00 15.75
N GLN A 198 -9.17 -27.31 14.79
CA GLN A 198 -9.30 -27.63 13.35
C GLN A 198 -8.78 -29.04 13.02
N VAL A 199 -7.72 -29.49 13.71
CA VAL A 199 -7.11 -30.81 13.50
C VAL A 199 -7.57 -31.86 14.52
N ALA A 200 -8.42 -31.47 15.47
CA ALA A 200 -8.92 -32.37 16.51
C ALA A 200 -9.85 -33.46 15.94
N PRO A 201 -9.68 -34.74 16.33
CA PRO A 201 -10.58 -35.82 15.96
C PRO A 201 -11.94 -35.66 16.64
N GLU A 202 -12.97 -36.29 16.07
CA GLU A 202 -14.37 -36.08 16.47
C GLU A 202 -14.65 -36.46 17.92
N TYR A 203 -13.95 -37.48 18.46
CA TYR A 203 -14.07 -37.84 19.87
C TYR A 203 -13.54 -36.72 20.79
N ALA A 204 -12.44 -36.05 20.42
CA ALA A 204 -11.78 -35.05 21.26
C ALA A 204 -12.56 -33.73 21.34
N ARG A 205 -13.45 -33.46 20.35
CA ARG A 205 -14.27 -32.24 20.25
C ARG A 205 -15.50 -32.23 21.17
N ARG A 206 -15.88 -33.39 21.73
CA ARG A 206 -17.09 -33.49 22.57
C ARG A 206 -16.92 -32.65 23.86
N PRO A 207 -17.90 -31.82 24.24
CA PRO A 207 -17.88 -31.13 25.53
C PRO A 207 -17.77 -32.16 26.67
N GLY A 208 -17.04 -31.81 27.72
CA GLY A 208 -16.58 -32.75 28.75
C GLY A 208 -17.66 -33.60 29.42
N ARG A 209 -17.20 -34.71 30.00
CA ARG A 209 -17.91 -35.71 30.82
C ARG A 209 -18.84 -35.03 31.83
N GLY A 210 -20.14 -35.35 31.80
CA GLY A 210 -21.08 -34.86 32.81
C GLY A 210 -20.56 -35.15 34.21
N LYS A 211 -20.63 -34.16 35.11
CA LYS A 211 -20.34 -34.37 36.54
C LYS A 211 -21.21 -35.53 37.02
N SER A 212 -20.61 -36.64 37.46
CA SER A 212 -21.37 -37.68 38.17
C SER A 212 -22.10 -37.02 39.36
N PRO A 213 -23.40 -37.30 39.57
CA PRO A 213 -24.09 -36.79 40.73
C PRO A 213 -23.40 -37.36 41.98
N ARG A 214 -23.06 -36.48 42.93
CA ARG A 214 -22.61 -36.90 44.27
C ARG A 214 -23.80 -37.57 44.95
N THR A 215 -23.74 -38.89 45.10
CA THR A 215 -24.53 -39.66 46.06
C THR A 215 -24.09 -39.35 47.48
#